data_AF-A0A2V5LQI6-F1
#
_entry.id   AF-A0A2V5LQI6-F1
#
_cell.length_a   1.000
_cell.length_b   1.000
_cell.length_c   1.000
_cell.angle_alpha   90.00
_cell.angle_beta   90.00
_cell.angle_gamma   90.00
#
_symmetry.space_group_name_H-M   'P 1'
#
loop_
_entity.id
_entity.type
_entity.pdbx_description
1 polymer ?
#
loop_
_entity_poly.entity_id
_entity_poly.type
_entity_poly.pdbx_seq_one_letter_code
_entity_poly.pdbx_strand_id
1 'polypeptide(L)'
;DGLNLSRAWMLEGIVSALPADDARRPVLSAAADAHRRAGLAAVTGAHYEGGHWLGSFAVYLTTRRGTEKFQAPNPNNQITSQAGRSK
;
A
#
# COMPACT_ATOMS: atom_id res chain seq x y z
N ASP A 1 10.14 14.39 14.55
CA ASP A 1 8.90 14.72 13.80
C ASP A 1 8.31 13.47 13.16
N GLY A 2 7.39 12.81 13.87
CA GLY A 2 6.77 11.56 13.42
C GLY A 2 5.74 11.75 12.29
N LEU A 3 5.20 12.96 12.12
CA LEU A 3 4.24 13.26 11.07
C LEU A 3 4.90 13.21 9.68
N ASN A 4 6.11 13.77 9.57
CA ASN A 4 6.90 13.66 8.35
C ASN A 4 7.26 12.20 8.01
N LEU A 5 7.64 11.39 9.00
CA LEU A 5 7.89 9.96 8.79
C LEU A 5 6.63 9.20 8.35
N SER A 6 5.47 9.49 8.95
CA SER A 6 4.19 8.91 8.56
C SER A 6 3.80 9.26 7.12
N ARG A 7 4.00 10.51 6.69
CA ARG A 7 3.77 10.92 5.31
C ARG A 7 4.67 10.19 4.32
N ALA A 8 5.97 10.06 4.64
CA ALA A 8 6.89 9.30 3.81
C ALA A 8 6.41 7.84 3.64
N TRP A 9 6.05 7.18 4.73
CA TRP A 9 5.58 5.80 4.71
C TRP A 9 4.28 5.61 3.91
N MET A 10 3.30 6.51 4.05
CA MET A 10 2.07 6.45 3.27
C MET A 10 2.31 6.64 1.77
N LEU A 11 3.19 7.59 1.40
CA LEU A 11 3.52 7.84 -0.01
C LEU A 11 4.25 6.65 -0.64
N GLU A 12 5.18 6.02 0.08
CA GLU A 12 5.80 4.76 -0.35
C GLU A 12 4.77 3.64 -0.57
N GLY A 13 3.80 3.54 0.34
CA GLY A 13 2.66 2.62 0.20
C GLY A 13 1.91 2.82 -1.11
N ILE A 14 1.58 4.08 -1.45
CA ILE A 14 0.92 4.42 -2.71
C ILE A 14 1.82 4.03 -3.90
N VAL A 15 3.10 4.41 -3.89
CA VAL A 15 4.04 4.09 -4.98
C VAL A 15 4.17 2.60 -5.22
N SER A 16 4.14 1.78 -4.16
CA SER A 16 4.24 0.31 -4.27
C SER A 16 3.02 -0.35 -4.92
N ALA A 17 1.86 0.32 -4.90
CA ALA A 17 0.64 -0.16 -5.53
C ALA A 17 0.47 0.31 -6.99
N LEU A 18 1.31 1.24 -7.46
CA LEU A 18 1.25 1.76 -8.84
C LEU A 18 1.97 0.84 -9.83
N PRO A 19 1.47 0.71 -11.08
CA PRO A 19 2.19 0.07 -12.19
C PRO A 19 3.58 0.68 -12.40
N ALA A 20 4.56 -0.12 -12.82
CA ALA A 20 5.96 0.33 -12.85
C ALA A 20 6.21 1.57 -13.73
N ASP A 21 5.42 1.76 -14.76
CA ASP A 21 5.46 2.85 -15.75
C ASP A 21 4.50 4.02 -15.43
N ASP A 22 3.82 3.99 -14.28
CA ASP A 22 2.89 5.06 -13.90
C ASP A 22 3.62 6.39 -13.70
N ALA A 23 3.20 7.40 -14.45
CA ALA A 23 3.80 8.72 -14.49
C ALA A 23 3.81 9.46 -13.14
N ARG A 24 3.02 9.03 -12.16
CA ARG A 24 2.97 9.62 -10.81
C ARG A 24 4.08 9.11 -9.90
N ARG A 25 4.71 7.97 -10.21
CA ARG A 25 5.75 7.37 -9.34
C ARG A 25 6.91 8.33 -9.06
N PRO A 26 7.49 9.05 -10.04
CA PRO A 26 8.62 9.94 -9.77
C PRO A 26 8.29 11.06 -8.76
N VAL A 27 7.13 11.72 -8.91
CA VAL A 27 6.75 12.82 -8.03
C VAL A 27 6.39 12.35 -6.62
N LEU A 28 5.72 11.19 -6.50
CA LEU A 28 5.38 10.61 -5.20
C LEU A 28 6.61 10.11 -4.44
N SER A 29 7.56 9.47 -5.13
CA SER A 29 8.84 9.06 -4.53
C SER A 29 9.66 10.26 -4.05
N ALA A 30 9.73 11.33 -4.85
CA ALA A 30 10.44 12.54 -4.46
C ALA A 30 9.84 13.20 -3.21
N ALA A 31 8.50 13.23 -3.11
CA ALA A 31 7.80 13.74 -1.94
C ALA A 31 8.04 12.84 -0.70
N ALA A 32 8.02 11.52 -0.87
CA ALA A 32 8.33 10.57 0.20
C ALA A 32 9.75 10.79 0.75
N ASP A 33 10.73 10.95 -0.14
CA ASP A 33 12.12 11.19 0.22
C ASP A 33 12.30 12.52 0.96
N ALA A 34 11.61 13.58 0.53
CA ALA A 34 11.66 14.88 1.20
C ALA A 34 11.12 14.80 2.64
N HIS A 35 9.97 14.14 2.82
CA HIS A 35 9.39 13.91 4.14
C HIS A 35 10.26 13.01 5.02
N ARG A 36 10.89 11.96 4.46
CA ARG A 36 11.82 11.10 5.20
C ARG A 36 13.01 11.91 5.73
N ARG A 37 13.65 12.72 4.89
CA ARG A 37 14.78 13.57 5.29
C ARG A 37 14.39 14.55 6.39
N ALA A 38 13.24 15.24 6.25
CA ALA A 38 12.74 16.17 7.26
C ALA A 38 12.42 15.46 8.59
N GLY A 39 11.77 14.31 8.53
CA GLY A 39 11.44 13.49 9.69
C GLY A 39 12.67 13.01 10.45
N LEU A 40 13.69 12.51 9.74
CA LEU A 40 14.95 12.03 10.33
C LEU A 40 15.77 13.17 10.94
N ALA A 41 15.90 14.30 10.26
CA ALA A 41 16.60 15.47 10.79
C ALA A 41 15.98 16.00 12.10
N ALA A 42 14.66 15.90 12.22
CA ALA A 42 13.96 16.27 13.45
C ALA A 42 14.09 15.23 14.58
N VAL A 43 14.40 13.95 14.27
CA VAL A 43 14.67 12.91 15.28
C VAL A 43 16.06 13.06 15.89
N THR A 44 17.03 13.54 15.13
CA THR A 44 18.37 13.86 15.65
C THR A 44 18.41 15.12 16.53
N GLY A 45 17.30 15.89 16.60
CA GLY A 45 17.25 17.22 17.23
C GLY A 45 16.65 17.28 18.64
N ALA A 46 15.60 16.53 18.98
CA ALA A 46 14.98 16.61 20.32
C ALA A 46 13.96 15.48 20.60
N HIS A 47 14.03 14.95 21.81
CA HIS A 47 13.04 14.21 22.61
C HIS A 47 11.85 13.55 21.87
N TYR A 48 11.95 12.23 21.79
CA TYR A 48 10.96 11.31 21.24
C TYR A 48 9.78 11.12 22.21
N GLU A 49 8.72 11.92 22.06
CA GLU A 49 7.40 11.61 22.61
C GLU A 49 6.43 11.31 21.46
N GLY A 50 6.38 10.05 21.02
CA GLY A 50 5.46 9.66 19.94
C GLY A 50 5.52 8.22 19.43
N GLY A 51 6.17 7.28 20.13
CA GLY A 51 6.37 5.91 19.64
C GLY A 51 5.18 4.94 19.74
N HIS A 52 4.03 5.36 20.27
CA HIS A 52 2.99 4.40 20.66
C HIS A 52 1.88 4.13 19.62
N TRP A 53 1.80 4.87 18.51
CA TRP A 53 0.76 4.65 17.49
C TRP A 53 1.27 4.04 16.16
N LEU A 54 2.59 3.93 15.98
CA LEU A 54 3.21 3.41 14.75
C LEU A 54 3.09 1.89 14.61
N GLY A 55 2.99 1.15 15.72
CA GLY A 55 2.85 -0.31 15.72
C GLY A 55 1.54 -0.81 15.09
N SER A 56 0.44 -0.07 15.27
CA SER A 56 -0.88 -0.48 14.75
C SER A 56 -0.91 -0.52 13.23
N PHE A 57 -0.19 0.39 12.58
CA PHE A 57 -0.09 0.46 11.13
C PHE A 57 0.81 -0.65 10.55
N ALA A 58 1.85 -1.07 11.28
CA ALA A 58 2.70 -2.20 10.91
C ALA A 58 1.93 -3.54 10.92
N VAL A 59 0.97 -3.73 11.82
CA VAL A 59 0.10 -4.93 11.85
C VAL A 59 -0.81 -4.98 10.63
N TYR A 60 -1.43 -3.85 10.24
CA TYR A 60 -2.25 -3.80 9.01
C TYR A 60 -1.41 -4.11 7.76
N LEU A 61 -0.20 -3.56 7.66
CA LEU A 61 0.70 -3.83 6.54
C LEU A 61 1.16 -5.30 6.51
N THR A 62 1.52 -5.88 7.65
CA THR A 62 2.06 -7.26 7.72
C THR A 62 0.98 -8.33 7.53
N THR A 63 -0.25 -8.07 8.00
CA THR A 63 -1.33 -9.07 7.95
C THR A 63 -2.14 -9.03 6.66
N ARG A 64 -1.99 -7.99 5.83
CA ARG A 64 -2.79 -7.79 4.59
C ARG A 64 -4.32 -7.83 4.82
N ARG A 65 -4.81 -7.65 6.04
CA ARG A 65 -6.27 -7.54 6.28
C ARG A 65 -6.79 -6.28 5.61
N GLY A 66 -7.79 -6.44 4.73
CA GLY A 66 -8.44 -5.35 4.00
C GLY A 66 -8.03 -5.22 2.53
N THR A 67 -7.11 -6.06 2.01
CA THR A 67 -6.66 -6.02 0.60
C THR A 67 -7.13 -7.21 -0.25
N GLU A 68 -8.02 -8.05 0.26
CA GLU A 68 -8.57 -9.17 -0.52
C GLU A 68 -9.51 -8.63 -1.60
N LYS A 69 -9.09 -8.73 -2.86
CA LYS A 69 -9.94 -8.42 -4.02
C LYS A 69 -11.04 -9.48 -4.09
N PHE A 70 -12.29 -9.09 -3.84
CA PHE A 70 -13.44 -9.94 -4.19
C PHE A 70 -13.50 -10.08 -5.71
N GLN A 71 -13.13 -11.25 -6.22
CA GLN A 71 -13.32 -11.61 -7.62
C GLN A 71 -14.77 -12.09 -7.77
N ALA A 72 -15.63 -11.28 -8.40
CA ALA A 72 -16.97 -11.72 -8.75
C ALA A 72 -16.89 -12.90 -9.75
N PRO A 73 -17.75 -13.92 -9.63
CA PRO A 73 -17.82 -15.03 -10.58
C PRO A 73 -18.00 -14.52 -12.01
N ASN A 74 -17.18 -15.00 -12.95
CA ASN A 74 -17.25 -14.62 -14.36
C ASN A 74 -18.49 -15.29 -15.02
N PRO A 75 -19.47 -14.51 -15.52
CA PRO A 75 -20.71 -15.06 -16.09
C PRO A 75 -20.50 -15.82 -17.41
N ASN A 76 -19.33 -15.69 -18.05
CA ASN A 76 -19.08 -16.31 -19.36
C ASN A 76 -18.54 -17.76 -19.28
N ASN A 77 -18.39 -18.33 -18.08
CA ASN A 77 -17.85 -19.68 -17.91
C ASN A 77 -18.92 -20.79 -17.80
N GLN A 78 -20.16 -20.56 -18.28
CA GLN A 78 -21.27 -21.53 -18.18
C GLN A 78 -21.73 -22.19 -19.49
N ILE A 79 -21.04 -22.02 -20.62
CA ILE A 79 -21.50 -22.61 -21.89
C ILE A 79 -20.43 -23.49 -22.53
N THR A 80 -20.03 -24.58 -21.88
CA THR A 80 -19.49 -25.78 -22.57
C THR A 80 -19.46 -27.00 -21.65
N SER A 81 -20.61 -27.59 -21.30
CA SER A 81 -20.63 -29.02 -20.92
C SER A 81 -22.03 -29.66 -20.99
N GLN A 82 -22.81 -29.46 -22.06
CA GLN A 82 -23.91 -30.38 -22.39
C GLN A 82 -24.03 -30.57 -23.91
N ALA A 83 -23.02 -31.21 -24.49
CA ALA A 83 -23.16 -31.93 -25.75
C ALA A 83 -22.54 -33.32 -25.55
N GLY A 84 -23.38 -34.36 -25.52
CA GLY A 84 -22.93 -35.75 -25.55
C GLY A 84 -23.46 -36.64 -24.43
N ARG A 85 -24.78 -36.87 -24.38
CA ARG A 85 -25.29 -38.20 -24.01
C ARG A 85 -26.54 -38.50 -24.83
N SER A 86 -26.28 -39.04 -26.03
CA SER A 86 -27.28 -39.73 -26.83
C SER A 86 -27.67 -41.04 -26.14
N LYS A 87 -28.92 -41.42 -26.40
CA LYS A 87 -29.66 -42.66 -26.11
C LYS A 87 -28.84 -43.89 -25.76
#